data_AF-A0A1Y4URG2-F1
#
_entry.id   AF-A0A1Y4URG2-F1
#
_cell.length_a   1.000
_cell.length_b   1.000
_cell.length_c   1.000
_cell.angle_alpha   90.00
_cell.angle_beta   90.00
_cell.angle_gamma   90.00
#
_symmetry.space_group_name_H-M   'P 1'
#
loop_
_entity.id
_entity.type
_entity.pdbx_description
1 polymer ?
#
loop_
_entity_poly.entity_id
_entity_poly.type
_entity_poly.pdbx_seq_one_letter_code
_entity_poly.pdbx_strand_id
1 'polypeptide(L)'
;QLIGCGLIPVTVLDLVFRQGKTSNIHLNARKMLANRTDFGFGDDFQFISCNSADETAAMVRQLYQEEAARNGLDHVQILTPYRVKTVNGANELNRSLEDLINPPSPGKKELSAGGQTYREGDKVLQNKNTLMASNGDLGRITDFYTDEEGTVKTVIEFPDGRVVTYETEDLEMIEHANAITIHKSQGSECDIVIIPWVRAFYMMLKRNILYTG
;
A
#
# COMPACT_ATOMS: atom_id res chain seq x y z
N GLN A 1 -27.51 -1.42 12.42
CA GLN A 1 -28.94 -1.41 12.82
C GLN A 1 -29.56 -0.01 12.81
N LEU A 2 -28.81 1.07 13.07
CA LEU A 2 -29.34 2.45 13.04
C LEU A 2 -29.77 2.96 11.64
N ILE A 3 -29.08 2.59 10.57
CA ILE A 3 -29.43 3.03 9.20
C ILE A 3 -30.67 2.29 8.66
N GLY A 4 -30.87 1.04 9.06
CA GLY A 4 -31.98 0.20 8.58
C GLY A 4 -33.30 0.39 9.33
N CYS A 5 -33.34 1.22 10.39
CA CYS A 5 -34.55 1.41 11.18
C CYS A 5 -35.55 2.40 10.55
N GLY A 6 -35.16 3.12 9.49
CA GLY A 6 -36.01 4.08 8.78
C GLY A 6 -36.34 5.36 9.56
N LEU A 7 -35.87 5.51 10.80
CA LEU A 7 -36.09 6.68 11.65
C LEU A 7 -35.06 7.78 11.46
N ILE A 8 -33.90 7.44 10.86
CA ILE A 8 -32.83 8.38 10.57
C ILE A 8 -32.90 8.68 9.07
N PRO A 9 -32.95 9.96 8.66
CA PRO A 9 -32.83 10.32 7.25
C PRO A 9 -31.49 9.82 6.69
N VAL A 10 -31.54 8.94 5.69
CA VAL A 10 -30.36 8.38 5.03
C VAL A 10 -30.39 8.83 3.58
N THR A 11 -29.32 9.50 3.15
CA THR A 11 -29.08 9.80 1.73
C THR A 11 -28.00 8.87 1.24
N VAL A 12 -28.31 8.07 0.21
CA VAL A 12 -27.32 7.25 -0.49
C VAL A 12 -26.93 7.99 -1.75
N LEU A 13 -25.66 8.39 -1.84
CA LEU A 13 -25.11 8.97 -3.05
C LEU A 13 -24.77 7.84 -4.02
N ASP A 14 -25.45 7.80 -5.16
CA ASP A 14 -25.33 6.77 -6.19
C ASP A 14 -24.53 7.25 -7.42
N LEU A 15 -24.20 8.54 -7.47
CA LEU A 15 -23.51 9.18 -8.58
C LEU A 15 -22.03 9.43 -8.27
N VAL A 16 -21.15 8.72 -8.99
CA VAL A 16 -19.69 8.92 -8.94
C VAL A 16 -19.30 9.91 -10.04
N PHE A 17 -18.75 11.07 -9.68
CA PHE A 17 -18.31 12.13 -10.60
C PHE A 17 -16.85 12.00 -11.06
N ARG A 18 -16.22 10.82 -10.89
CA ARG A 18 -14.87 10.57 -11.44
C ARG A 18 -14.95 10.53 -12.97
N GLN A 19 -13.97 11.16 -13.61
CA GLN A 19 -13.90 11.28 -15.07
C GLN A 19 -13.86 9.89 -15.73
N GLY A 20 -14.92 9.56 -16.46
CA GLY A 20 -15.01 8.34 -17.28
C GLY A 20 -16.20 7.46 -16.91
N LYS A 21 -17.37 7.71 -17.53
CA LYS A 21 -18.54 6.81 -17.51
C LYS A 21 -18.25 5.39 -18.05
N THR A 22 -17.02 5.10 -18.47
CA THR A 22 -16.59 3.90 -19.18
C THR A 22 -15.40 3.17 -18.55
N SER A 23 -14.85 3.61 -17.41
CA SER A 23 -13.73 2.89 -16.78
C SER A 23 -14.16 1.50 -16.28
N ASN A 24 -13.35 0.47 -16.56
CA ASN A 24 -13.61 -0.88 -16.09
C ASN A 24 -13.54 -0.98 -14.56
N ILE A 25 -12.67 -0.19 -13.89
CA ILE A 25 -12.60 -0.14 -12.42
C ILE A 25 -13.98 0.20 -11.84
N HIS A 26 -14.59 1.29 -12.31
CA HIS A 26 -15.89 1.74 -11.84
C HIS A 26 -17.00 0.73 -12.16
N LEU A 27 -17.03 0.23 -13.41
CA LEU A 27 -18.05 -0.74 -13.84
C LEU A 27 -17.94 -2.06 -13.07
N ASN A 28 -16.72 -2.55 -12.84
CA ASN A 28 -16.48 -3.77 -12.09
C ASN A 28 -16.81 -3.61 -10.61
N ALA A 29 -16.52 -2.48 -9.98
CA ALA A 29 -16.94 -2.21 -8.61
C ALA A 29 -18.47 -2.33 -8.44
N ARG A 30 -19.25 -1.82 -9.39
CA ARG A 30 -20.72 -2.00 -9.40
C ARG A 30 -21.13 -3.46 -9.59
N LYS A 31 -20.45 -4.21 -10.46
CA LYS A 31 -20.68 -5.66 -10.65
C LYS A 31 -20.39 -6.43 -9.36
N MET A 32 -19.30 -6.12 -8.66
CA MET A 32 -18.98 -6.72 -7.37
C MET A 32 -20.13 -6.53 -6.38
N LEU A 33 -20.62 -5.28 -6.20
CA LEU A 33 -21.76 -4.98 -5.32
C LEU A 33 -23.03 -5.77 -5.70
N ALA A 34 -23.24 -6.02 -6.99
CA ALA A 34 -24.35 -6.81 -7.52
C ALA A 34 -24.13 -8.34 -7.48
N ASN A 35 -23.05 -8.84 -6.86
CA ASN A 35 -22.66 -10.27 -6.86
C ASN A 35 -22.42 -10.85 -8.27
N ARG A 36 -21.92 -10.02 -9.18
CA ARG A 36 -21.60 -10.38 -10.55
C ARG A 36 -20.09 -10.56 -10.69
N THR A 37 -19.68 -11.61 -11.39
CA THR A 37 -18.26 -11.99 -11.60
C THR A 37 -17.83 -11.86 -13.06
N ASP A 38 -18.72 -11.44 -13.95
CA ASP A 38 -18.46 -11.13 -15.36
C ASP A 38 -17.79 -9.76 -15.51
N PHE A 39 -16.60 -9.63 -14.94
CA PHE A 39 -15.81 -8.40 -14.99
C PHE A 39 -15.39 -8.06 -16.42
N GLY A 40 -15.34 -6.76 -16.72
CA GLY A 40 -14.72 -6.24 -17.94
C GLY A 40 -13.22 -6.08 -17.72
N PHE A 41 -12.42 -6.41 -18.72
CA PHE A 41 -10.97 -6.24 -18.66
C PHE A 41 -10.52 -5.30 -19.77
N GLY A 42 -9.44 -4.57 -19.52
CA GLY A 42 -8.86 -3.60 -20.44
C GLY A 42 -7.62 -2.95 -19.79
N ASP A 43 -7.12 -1.89 -20.39
CA ASP A 43 -5.87 -1.25 -19.94
C ASP A 43 -5.95 -0.78 -18.47
N ASP A 44 -7.12 -0.34 -18.02
CA ASP A 44 -7.38 0.16 -16.66
C ASP A 44 -7.84 -0.91 -15.65
N PHE A 45 -8.10 -2.15 -16.07
CA PHE A 45 -8.42 -3.27 -15.17
C PHE A 45 -7.98 -4.59 -15.78
N GLN A 46 -6.88 -5.13 -15.29
CA GLN A 46 -6.23 -6.33 -15.85
C GLN A 46 -6.27 -7.48 -14.85
N PHE A 47 -6.33 -8.71 -15.37
CA PHE A 47 -6.17 -9.93 -14.58
C PHE A 47 -5.11 -10.81 -15.22
N ILE A 48 -4.01 -10.99 -14.51
CA ILE A 48 -2.89 -11.82 -14.94
C ILE A 48 -2.96 -13.15 -14.19
N SER A 49 -3.14 -14.23 -14.95
CA SER A 49 -3.19 -15.58 -14.38
C SER A 49 -1.78 -16.07 -14.06
N CYS A 50 -1.57 -16.54 -12.83
CA CYS A 50 -0.34 -17.21 -12.38
C CYS A 50 -0.68 -18.61 -11.87
N ASN A 51 0.24 -19.56 -12.01
CA ASN A 51 0.02 -20.96 -11.68
C ASN A 51 0.40 -21.31 -10.22
N SER A 52 1.14 -20.42 -9.54
CA SER A 52 1.57 -20.62 -8.15
C SER A 52 1.64 -19.32 -7.34
N ALA A 53 1.74 -19.44 -6.02
CA ALA A 53 1.92 -18.28 -5.14
C ALA A 53 3.27 -17.59 -5.38
N ASP A 54 4.34 -18.36 -5.62
CA ASP A 54 5.68 -17.84 -5.92
C ASP A 54 5.72 -17.11 -7.27
N GLU A 55 5.08 -17.68 -8.30
CA GLU A 55 4.93 -17.00 -9.61
C GLU A 55 4.12 -15.72 -9.47
N THR A 56 3.06 -15.72 -8.67
CA THR A 56 2.28 -14.50 -8.39
C THR A 56 3.14 -13.44 -7.72
N ALA A 57 3.94 -13.81 -6.70
CA ALA A 57 4.80 -12.86 -6.02
C ALA A 57 5.87 -12.29 -6.96
N ALA A 58 6.45 -13.13 -7.83
CA ALA A 58 7.40 -12.69 -8.84
C ALA A 58 6.76 -11.72 -9.84
N MET A 59 5.56 -12.01 -10.33
CA MET A 59 4.80 -11.14 -11.24
C MET A 59 4.45 -9.80 -10.58
N VAL A 60 3.98 -9.82 -9.32
CA VAL A 60 3.69 -8.59 -8.56
C VAL A 60 4.93 -7.71 -8.43
N ARG A 61 6.09 -8.31 -8.11
CA ARG A 61 7.35 -7.55 -8.02
C ARG A 61 7.73 -6.92 -9.36
N GLN A 62 7.64 -7.69 -10.45
CA GLN A 62 7.95 -7.22 -11.78
C GLN A 62 7.05 -6.04 -12.17
N LEU A 63 5.73 -6.19 -12.04
CA LEU A 63 4.77 -5.13 -12.35
C LEU A 63 5.00 -3.89 -11.50
N TYR A 64 5.25 -4.06 -10.20
CA TYR A 64 5.51 -2.93 -9.31
C TYR A 64 6.76 -2.17 -9.73
N GLN A 65 7.84 -2.88 -10.08
CA GLN A 65 9.07 -2.25 -10.55
C GLN A 65 8.86 -1.49 -11.87
N GLU A 66 8.17 -2.10 -12.84
CA GLU A 66 7.90 -1.49 -14.14
C GLU A 66 7.03 -0.22 -13.99
N GLU A 67 5.93 -0.31 -13.24
CA GLU A 67 5.02 0.81 -13.06
C GLU A 67 5.62 1.89 -12.14
N ALA A 68 6.39 1.53 -11.12
CA ALA A 68 7.08 2.50 -10.27
C ALA A 68 8.18 3.25 -11.05
N ALA A 69 8.90 2.57 -11.94
CA ALA A 69 9.88 3.22 -12.81
C ALA A 69 9.23 4.16 -13.84
N ARG A 70 8.03 3.83 -14.31
CA ARG A 70 7.30 4.64 -15.31
C ARG A 70 6.56 5.82 -14.71
N ASN A 71 5.89 5.63 -13.57
CA ASN A 71 4.96 6.60 -13.00
C ASN A 71 5.46 7.21 -11.69
N GLY A 72 6.49 6.64 -11.06
CA GLY A 72 6.98 7.03 -9.74
C GLY A 72 6.39 6.17 -8.61
N LEU A 73 7.16 5.98 -7.53
CA LEU A 73 6.81 5.13 -6.39
C LEU A 73 5.55 5.57 -5.64
N ASP A 74 5.26 6.86 -5.66
CA ASP A 74 4.10 7.43 -4.96
C ASP A 74 2.78 7.13 -5.69
N HIS A 75 2.85 6.80 -6.98
CA HIS A 75 1.69 6.53 -7.85
C HIS A 75 1.33 5.05 -7.96
N VAL A 76 2.12 4.16 -7.35
CA VAL A 76 1.91 2.71 -7.40
C VAL A 76 1.85 2.14 -5.99
N GLN A 77 0.88 1.27 -5.74
CA GLN A 77 0.73 0.60 -4.46
C GLN A 77 0.40 -0.88 -4.62
N ILE A 78 1.14 -1.74 -3.90
CA ILE A 78 0.74 -3.13 -3.74
C ILE A 78 -0.19 -3.23 -2.53
N LEU A 79 -1.37 -3.82 -2.74
CA LEU A 79 -2.35 -4.08 -1.70
C LEU A 79 -2.56 -5.59 -1.53
N THR A 80 -2.28 -6.11 -0.35
CA THR A 80 -2.43 -7.54 -0.06
C THR A 80 -3.44 -7.79 1.06
N PRO A 81 -4.23 -8.88 1.02
CA PRO A 81 -5.13 -9.23 2.13
C PRO A 81 -4.39 -9.52 3.44
N TYR A 82 -3.15 -10.03 3.40
CA TYR A 82 -2.43 -10.48 4.60
C TYR A 82 -1.11 -9.75 4.83
N ARG A 83 -0.82 -9.45 6.09
CA ARG A 83 0.48 -8.91 6.52
C ARG A 83 1.58 -9.96 6.53
N VAL A 84 1.35 -11.04 7.26
CA VAL A 84 2.24 -12.21 7.40
C VAL A 84 1.41 -13.46 7.14
N LYS A 85 1.90 -14.37 6.29
CA LYS A 85 1.42 -15.79 6.10
C LYS A 85 1.91 -16.44 4.82
N THR A 86 2.26 -15.65 3.80
CA THR A 86 2.57 -16.15 2.46
C THR A 86 3.65 -15.29 1.81
N VAL A 87 4.27 -15.79 0.74
CA VAL A 87 5.18 -15.01 -0.12
C VAL A 87 4.54 -13.79 -0.79
N ASN A 88 3.20 -13.72 -0.80
CA ASN A 88 2.43 -12.55 -1.26
C ASN A 88 1.93 -11.66 -0.10
N GLY A 89 2.39 -11.92 1.13
CA GLY A 89 2.10 -11.07 2.29
C GLY A 89 2.93 -9.79 2.27
N ALA A 90 2.46 -8.74 2.94
CA ALA A 90 3.07 -7.42 2.88
C ALA A 90 4.55 -7.45 3.28
N ASN A 91 4.88 -8.16 4.38
CA ASN A 91 6.26 -8.23 4.88
C ASN A 91 7.21 -8.92 3.88
N GLU A 92 6.77 -10.02 3.27
CA GLU A 92 7.58 -10.77 2.31
C GLU A 92 7.77 -10.02 1.00
N LEU A 93 6.71 -9.33 0.54
CA LEU A 93 6.79 -8.46 -0.64
C LEU A 93 7.72 -7.28 -0.39
N ASN A 94 7.58 -6.56 0.74
CA ASN A 94 8.48 -5.47 1.11
C ASN A 94 9.93 -5.93 1.15
N ARG A 95 10.23 -7.00 1.90
CA ARG A 95 11.58 -7.55 2.01
C ARG A 95 12.19 -7.91 0.65
N SER A 96 11.39 -8.47 -0.26
CA SER A 96 11.87 -8.85 -1.59
C SER A 96 11.89 -7.71 -2.61
N LEU A 97 11.33 -6.55 -2.28
CA LEU A 97 11.33 -5.33 -3.09
C LEU A 97 12.37 -4.31 -2.65
N GLU A 98 12.78 -4.29 -1.38
CA GLU A 98 13.69 -3.29 -0.79
C GLU A 98 14.91 -3.02 -1.68
N ASP A 99 15.77 -4.01 -1.90
CA ASP A 99 17.00 -3.84 -2.70
C ASP A 99 16.72 -3.69 -4.20
N LEU A 100 15.54 -4.09 -4.66
CA LEU A 100 15.16 -4.04 -6.07
C LEU A 100 14.66 -2.64 -6.47
N ILE A 101 13.97 -1.97 -5.54
CA ILE A 101 13.40 -0.64 -5.72
C ILE A 101 14.36 0.43 -5.24
N ASN A 102 15.02 0.18 -4.11
CA ASN A 102 15.95 1.10 -3.49
C ASN A 102 17.28 0.43 -3.15
N PRO A 103 18.11 0.09 -4.16
CA PRO A 103 19.36 -0.62 -3.96
C PRO A 103 20.36 0.21 -3.12
N PRO A 104 21.19 -0.44 -2.29
CA PRO A 104 22.28 0.22 -1.61
C PRO A 104 23.26 0.80 -2.65
N SER A 105 23.75 2.01 -2.40
CA SER A 105 24.72 2.67 -3.28
C SER A 105 25.71 3.51 -2.47
N PRO A 106 26.95 3.71 -2.96
CA PRO A 106 27.94 4.51 -2.25
C PRO A 106 27.42 5.92 -1.97
N GLY A 107 27.47 6.34 -0.70
CA GLY A 107 27.01 7.66 -0.25
C GLY A 107 25.52 7.74 0.10
N LYS A 108 24.74 6.69 -0.16
CA LYS A 108 23.35 6.62 0.27
C LYS A 108 23.28 6.25 1.75
N LYS A 109 22.56 7.05 2.52
CA LYS A 109 22.43 6.84 3.97
C LYS A 109 21.45 5.72 4.26
N GLU A 110 21.79 4.90 5.24
CA GLU A 110 20.95 3.81 5.74
C GLU A 110 21.11 3.65 7.25
N LEU A 111 20.06 3.12 7.88
CA LEU A 111 19.98 2.86 9.31
C LEU A 111 19.35 1.50 9.55
N SER A 112 20.02 0.66 10.32
CA SER A 112 19.45 -0.61 10.78
C SER A 112 18.77 -0.42 12.14
N ALA A 113 17.47 -0.68 12.20
CA ALA A 113 16.66 -0.55 13.42
C ALA A 113 15.59 -1.64 13.46
N GLY A 114 15.36 -2.25 14.63
CA GLY A 114 14.30 -3.27 14.80
C GLY A 114 14.44 -4.50 13.90
N GLY A 115 15.66 -4.83 13.45
CA GLY A 115 15.92 -5.95 12.53
C GLY A 115 15.57 -5.68 11.07
N GLN A 116 15.28 -4.42 10.72
CA GLN A 116 15.07 -3.96 9.35
C GLN A 116 16.14 -2.91 8.99
N THR A 117 16.39 -2.75 7.70
CA THR A 117 17.24 -1.66 7.19
C THR A 117 16.34 -0.64 6.52
N TYR A 118 16.50 0.62 6.91
CA TYR A 118 15.85 1.77 6.31
C TYR A 118 16.88 2.57 5.54
N ARG A 119 16.52 3.04 4.36
CA ARG A 119 17.38 3.80 3.44
C ARG A 119 16.68 5.07 3.01
N GLU A 120 17.49 6.05 2.65
CA GLU A 120 16.99 7.30 2.09
C GLU A 120 16.17 6.99 0.82
N GLY A 121 14.98 7.57 0.70
CA GLY A 121 14.04 7.33 -0.38
C GLY A 121 13.09 6.14 -0.16
N ASP A 122 13.20 5.38 0.93
CA ASP A 122 12.25 4.31 1.21
C ASP A 122 10.84 4.86 1.47
N LYS A 123 9.85 4.19 0.89
CA LYS A 123 8.43 4.41 1.14
C LYS A 123 8.04 3.68 2.43
N VAL A 124 7.52 4.42 3.40
CA VAL A 124 7.22 3.92 4.75
C VAL A 124 5.79 4.26 5.19
N LEU A 125 5.29 3.51 6.16
CA LEU A 125 3.95 3.64 6.74
C LEU A 125 4.06 3.85 8.25
N GLN A 126 3.38 4.88 8.74
CA GLN A 126 3.17 5.07 10.17
C GLN A 126 2.14 4.05 10.68
N ASN A 127 2.49 3.26 11.69
CA ASN A 127 1.64 2.18 12.21
C ASN A 127 0.98 2.47 13.56
N LYS A 128 1.37 3.55 14.25
CA LYS A 128 0.74 4.03 15.49
C LYS A 128 0.40 5.52 15.38
N ASN A 129 -0.64 5.98 16.06
CA ASN A 129 -0.94 7.41 16.12
C ASN A 129 0.07 8.12 17.03
N THR A 130 0.53 9.29 16.62
CA THR A 130 1.29 10.24 17.43
C THR A 130 0.65 11.63 17.32
N LEU A 131 1.24 12.64 17.98
CA LEU A 131 0.80 14.02 17.80
C LEU A 131 1.09 14.56 16.39
N MET A 132 2.10 14.00 15.71
CA MET A 132 2.63 14.53 14.45
C MET A 132 2.25 13.67 13.23
N ALA A 133 1.89 12.39 13.44
CA ALA A 133 1.55 11.45 12.37
C ALA A 133 0.44 10.48 12.77
N SER A 134 -0.40 10.10 11.80
CA SER A 134 -1.51 9.18 12.01
C SER A 134 -1.18 7.77 11.53
N ASN A 135 -1.77 6.76 12.17
CA ASN A 135 -1.70 5.37 11.72
C ASN A 135 -2.35 5.23 10.34
N GLY A 136 -1.56 4.80 9.36
CA GLY A 136 -1.97 4.76 7.96
C GLY A 136 -1.28 5.83 7.09
N ASP A 137 -0.62 6.83 7.69
CA ASP A 137 0.10 7.84 6.93
C ASP A 137 1.27 7.19 6.18
N LEU A 138 1.26 7.33 4.85
CA LEU A 138 2.38 6.97 3.98
C LEU A 138 3.34 8.16 3.90
N GLY A 139 4.62 7.90 4.05
CA GLY A 139 5.68 8.91 3.93
C GLY A 139 6.90 8.35 3.21
N ARG A 140 7.90 9.20 3.03
CA ARG A 140 9.18 8.84 2.44
C ARG A 140 10.30 9.27 3.36
N ILE A 141 11.27 8.38 3.58
CA ILE A 141 12.49 8.74 4.30
C ILE A 141 13.30 9.69 3.42
N THR A 142 13.64 10.86 3.94
CA THR A 142 14.39 11.89 3.20
C THR A 142 15.80 12.08 3.70
N ASP A 143 16.09 11.74 4.96
CA ASP A 143 17.45 11.86 5.49
C ASP A 143 17.67 11.02 6.76
N PHE A 144 18.95 10.76 7.06
CA PHE A 144 19.43 10.34 8.37
C PHE A 144 20.56 11.26 8.81
N TYR A 145 20.55 11.69 10.07
CA TYR A 145 21.64 12.48 10.64
C TYR A 145 21.84 12.18 12.11
N THR A 146 23.01 12.53 12.63
CA THR A 146 23.31 12.50 14.06
C THR A 146 23.27 13.92 14.58
N ASP A 147 22.50 14.17 15.63
CA ASP A 147 22.43 15.49 16.26
C ASP A 147 23.67 15.79 17.12
N GLU A 148 23.71 16.99 17.71
CA GLU A 148 24.83 17.44 18.55
C GLU A 148 25.01 16.58 19.82
N GLU A 149 23.94 15.89 20.25
CA GLU A 149 23.95 15.00 21.42
C GLU A 149 24.40 13.58 21.07
N GLY A 150 24.67 13.29 19.80
CA GLY A 150 25.09 11.96 19.34
C GLY A 150 23.93 11.01 19.05
N THR A 151 22.69 11.49 19.04
CA THR A 151 21.50 10.69 18.77
C THR A 151 21.23 10.61 17.27
N VAL A 152 20.98 9.40 16.77
CA VAL A 152 20.62 9.19 15.36
C VAL A 152 19.15 9.55 15.14
N LYS A 153 18.90 10.37 14.14
CA LYS A 153 17.59 10.87 13.73
C LYS A 153 17.27 10.42 12.32
N THR A 154 16.03 10.01 12.11
CA THR A 154 15.45 9.67 10.80
C THR A 154 14.42 10.72 10.42
N VAL A 155 14.52 11.28 9.23
CA VAL A 155 13.59 12.30 8.73
C VAL A 155 12.63 11.66 7.74
N ILE A 156 11.32 11.80 8.00
CA ILE A 156 10.25 11.32 7.12
C ILE A 156 9.42 12.51 6.66
N GLU A 157 9.25 12.63 5.35
CA GLU A 157 8.36 13.60 4.71
C GLU A 157 7.06 12.91 4.30
N PHE A 158 5.92 13.52 4.63
CA PHE A 158 4.60 13.06 4.26
C PHE A 158 4.04 13.88 3.07
N PRO A 159 3.10 13.32 2.27
CA PRO A 159 2.57 13.96 1.07
C PRO A 159 1.92 15.34 1.28
N ASP A 160 1.51 15.66 2.51
CA ASP A 160 0.94 16.96 2.88
C ASP A 160 2.00 18.00 3.28
N GLY A 161 3.28 17.67 3.11
CA GLY A 161 4.42 18.54 3.42
C GLY A 161 4.84 18.52 4.88
N ARG A 162 4.20 17.71 5.73
CA ARG A 162 4.71 17.49 7.10
C ARG A 162 6.05 16.77 7.03
N VAL A 163 7.01 17.29 7.78
CA VAL A 163 8.31 16.64 8.01
C VAL A 163 8.39 16.28 9.48
N VAL A 164 8.59 15.00 9.78
CA VAL A 164 8.65 14.48 11.15
C VAL A 164 9.97 13.75 11.34
N THR A 165 10.63 14.05 12.45
CA THR A 165 11.89 13.45 12.84
C THR A 165 11.64 12.39 13.91
N TYR A 166 12.21 11.20 13.71
CA TYR A 166 12.08 10.04 14.57
C TYR A 166 13.45 9.67 15.14
N GLU A 167 13.48 9.22 16.40
CA GLU A 167 14.65 8.55 16.96
C GLU A 167 14.66 7.07 16.57
N THR A 168 15.80 6.41 16.71
CA THR A 168 15.94 4.98 16.41
C THR A 168 14.90 4.12 17.16
N GLU A 169 14.55 4.50 18.39
CA GLU A 169 13.56 3.79 19.21
C GLU A 169 12.15 3.94 18.65
N ASP A 170 11.82 5.10 18.07
CA ASP A 170 10.51 5.37 17.49
C ASP A 170 10.25 4.61 16.18
N LEU A 171 11.31 4.08 15.54
CA LEU A 171 11.20 3.32 14.29
C LEU A 171 10.43 1.99 14.46
N GLU A 172 10.13 1.56 15.69
CA GLU A 172 9.14 0.49 15.91
C GLU A 172 7.73 0.83 15.41
N MET A 173 7.45 2.12 15.22
CA MET A 173 6.17 2.63 14.72
C MET A 173 6.15 2.78 13.19
N ILE A 174 7.29 2.57 12.54
CA ILE A 174 7.48 2.74 11.10
C ILE A 174 7.67 1.37 10.47
N GLU A 175 7.06 1.15 9.31
CA GLU A 175 7.25 -0.07 8.52
C GLU A 175 7.42 0.27 7.04
N HIS A 176 8.15 -0.55 6.29
CA HIS A 176 8.21 -0.46 4.83
C HIS A 176 6.81 -0.58 4.20
N ALA A 177 6.59 0.16 3.12
CA ALA A 177 5.25 0.38 2.58
C ALA A 177 5.13 0.24 1.06
N ASN A 178 6.10 -0.40 0.39
CA ASN A 178 5.93 -0.81 -1.01
C ASN A 178 4.71 -1.74 -1.18
N ALA A 179 4.48 -2.60 -0.19
CA ALA A 179 3.28 -3.39 -0.01
C ALA A 179 2.64 -3.13 1.36
N ILE A 180 1.33 -2.89 1.37
CA ILE A 180 0.53 -2.71 2.60
C ILE A 180 -0.69 -3.61 2.56
N THR A 181 -1.32 -3.81 3.72
CA THR A 181 -2.57 -4.56 3.75
C THR A 181 -3.74 -3.73 3.23
N ILE A 182 -4.72 -4.34 2.56
CA ILE A 182 -5.95 -3.66 2.08
C ILE A 182 -6.67 -2.90 3.20
N HIS A 183 -6.61 -3.39 4.45
CA HIS A 183 -7.20 -2.69 5.59
C HIS A 183 -6.48 -1.37 5.94
N LYS A 184 -5.17 -1.28 5.67
CA LYS A 184 -4.34 -0.11 5.94
C LYS A 184 -4.41 0.94 4.83
N SER A 185 -4.92 0.58 3.65
CA SER A 185 -5.16 1.52 2.55
C SER A 185 -6.57 2.15 2.57
N GLN A 186 -7.42 1.79 3.54
CA GLN A 186 -8.80 2.30 3.60
C GLN A 186 -8.80 3.81 3.81
N GLY A 187 -9.35 4.54 2.83
CA GLY A 187 -9.38 6.01 2.84
C GLY A 187 -8.22 6.66 2.10
N SER A 188 -7.27 5.88 1.60
CA SER A 188 -6.20 6.34 0.70
C SER A 188 -6.55 6.02 -0.74
N GLU A 189 -6.13 6.89 -1.66
CA GLU A 189 -6.27 6.69 -3.11
C GLU A 189 -4.87 6.55 -3.73
N CYS A 190 -4.78 5.74 -4.80
CA CYS A 190 -3.57 5.55 -5.57
C CYS A 190 -3.94 5.38 -7.04
N ASP A 191 -3.06 5.80 -7.94
CA ASP A 191 -3.33 5.78 -9.38
C ASP A 191 -3.26 4.36 -9.95
N ILE A 192 -2.29 3.56 -9.49
CA ILE A 192 -2.06 2.19 -9.93
C ILE A 192 -2.01 1.28 -8.71
N VAL A 193 -2.90 0.28 -8.69
CA VAL A 193 -3.00 -0.70 -7.61
C VAL A 193 -2.73 -2.09 -8.13
N ILE A 194 -1.83 -2.81 -7.45
CA ILE A 194 -1.49 -4.21 -7.75
C ILE A 194 -1.96 -5.09 -6.60
N ILE A 195 -2.84 -6.06 -6.88
CA ILE A 195 -3.44 -6.95 -5.88
C ILE A 195 -3.07 -8.40 -6.18
N PRO A 196 -2.18 -9.06 -5.40
CA PRO A 196 -2.05 -10.51 -5.46
C PRO A 196 -3.36 -11.18 -5.03
N TRP A 197 -3.91 -12.04 -5.89
CA TRP A 197 -5.15 -12.78 -5.62
C TRP A 197 -4.91 -14.29 -5.63
N VAL A 198 -4.32 -14.81 -4.55
CA VAL A 198 -3.91 -16.22 -4.44
C VAL A 198 -4.83 -17.06 -3.55
N ARG A 199 -4.92 -18.37 -3.83
CA ARG A 199 -5.70 -19.32 -3.00
C ARG A 199 -5.26 -19.35 -1.54
N ALA A 200 -3.99 -19.07 -1.26
CA ALA A 200 -3.49 -18.99 0.12
C ALA A 200 -4.24 -17.92 0.95
N PHE A 201 -4.92 -16.99 0.30
CA PHE A 201 -5.74 -15.97 0.95
C PHE A 201 -7.18 -16.40 1.21
N TYR A 202 -7.58 -17.65 0.99
CA TYR A 202 -9.00 -18.07 0.90
C TYR A 202 -9.92 -17.51 1.99
N MET A 203 -9.49 -17.43 3.26
CA MET A 203 -10.34 -16.88 4.35
C MET A 203 -10.65 -15.38 4.20
N MET A 204 -9.82 -14.65 3.45
CA MET A 204 -9.95 -13.22 3.16
C MET A 204 -10.30 -12.92 1.70
N LEU A 205 -10.45 -13.93 0.84
CA LEU A 205 -10.99 -13.76 -0.51
C LEU A 205 -12.49 -13.50 -0.43
N LYS A 206 -12.84 -12.30 0.03
CA LYS A 206 -14.20 -11.83 0.21
C LYS A 206 -14.43 -10.65 -0.72
N ARG A 207 -15.67 -10.52 -1.19
CA ARG A 207 -16.10 -9.43 -2.06
C ARG A 207 -15.74 -8.05 -1.52
N ASN A 208 -15.91 -7.82 -0.22
CA ASN A 208 -15.61 -6.52 0.38
C ASN A 208 -14.12 -6.18 0.34
N ILE A 209 -13.23 -7.18 0.39
CA ILE A 209 -11.79 -6.98 0.26
C ILE A 209 -11.46 -6.57 -1.17
N LEU A 210 -11.98 -7.29 -2.16
CA LEU A 210 -11.78 -6.95 -3.59
C LEU A 210 -12.44 -5.62 -4.00
N TYR A 211 -13.53 -5.23 -3.35
CA TYR A 211 -14.20 -3.95 -3.61
C TYR A 211 -13.45 -2.76 -3.01
N THR A 212 -12.70 -2.99 -1.93
CA THR A 212 -11.99 -1.93 -1.20
C THR A 212 -10.57 -1.70 -1.72
N GLY A 213 -9.88 -2.77 -2.10
CA GLY A 213 -8.57 -2.68 -2.74
C GLY A 213 -8.73 -2.27 -4.19
#